data_AF-A0A1G2CLV6-F1
#
_entry.id   AF-A0A1G2CLV6-F1
#
_cell.length_a   1.000
_cell.length_b   1.000
_cell.length_c   1.000
_cell.angle_alpha   90.00
_cell.angle_beta   90.00
_cell.angle_gamma   90.00
#
_symmetry.space_group_name_H-M   'P 1'
#
loop_
_entity.id
_entity.type
_entity.pdbx_description
1 polymer ?
#
loop_
_entity_poly.entity_id
_entity_poly.type
_entity_poly.pdbx_seq_one_letter_code
_entity_poly.pdbx_strand_id
1 'polypeptide(L)'
;MKEFGGHIGRKYARIDLEGRKVLREGRGRINEFPLAEALEGWKHTFSITAEFDSAANQEIQRRILDILANMENELGVSLLLASRDFPLHATIQNGIFEGEDGAKEKKIFQELAGDEGIIQSEKEITGIFVIFKYLLIDKGNILLTASEIPEAIIEARNRASHEYMAKGLRPLPMEHILHLTLARIVGKPPQGAEKAFNDYQQRLVQLRHAISASPISARIEKVKKGRASDTFSPQ
;
A
#
# COMPACT_ATOMS: atom_id res chain seq x y z
N MET A 1 -26.30 12.87 6.95
CA MET A 1 -25.07 12.10 6.65
C MET A 1 -24.12 12.25 7.83
N LYS A 2 -23.84 11.17 8.59
CA LYS A 2 -22.77 11.19 9.60
C LYS A 2 -21.43 11.34 8.86
N GLU A 3 -20.61 12.32 9.22
CA GLU A 3 -19.34 12.59 8.55
C GLU A 3 -18.46 11.33 8.50
N PHE A 4 -18.00 10.96 7.31
CA PHE A 4 -16.98 9.93 7.18
C PHE A 4 -15.68 10.43 7.83
N GLY A 5 -15.31 9.84 8.97
CA GLY A 5 -13.92 9.76 9.42
C GLY A 5 -13.39 10.82 10.40
N GLY A 6 -14.17 11.80 10.87
CA GLY A 6 -13.66 12.79 11.83
C GLY A 6 -12.39 13.51 11.35
N HIS A 7 -11.44 13.83 12.26
CA HIS A 7 -10.17 14.50 11.88
C HIS A 7 -9.33 13.73 10.84
N ILE A 8 -9.37 12.39 10.87
CA ILE A 8 -8.62 11.53 9.95
C ILE A 8 -9.33 11.42 8.58
N GLY A 9 -10.66 11.45 8.59
CA GLY A 9 -11.48 11.62 7.38
C GLY A 9 -11.13 12.89 6.63
N ARG A 10 -10.85 14.00 7.35
CA ARG A 10 -10.31 15.25 6.79
C ARG A 10 -8.88 15.09 6.27
N LYS A 11 -8.00 14.39 7.00
CA LYS A 11 -6.61 14.09 6.60
C LYS A 11 -6.53 13.36 5.26
N TYR A 12 -7.44 12.42 5.02
CA TYR A 12 -7.51 11.65 3.77
C TYR A 12 -8.59 12.13 2.80
N ALA A 13 -9.33 13.20 3.13
CA ALA A 13 -10.44 13.69 2.32
C ALA A 13 -10.00 14.04 0.90
N ARG A 14 -8.79 14.61 0.74
CA ARG A 14 -8.25 14.93 -0.58
C ARG A 14 -7.94 13.67 -1.41
N ILE A 15 -7.30 12.67 -0.82
CA ILE A 15 -7.01 11.39 -1.48
C ILE A 15 -8.32 10.71 -1.86
N ASP A 16 -9.28 10.67 -0.94
CA ASP A 16 -10.60 10.13 -1.19
C ASP A 16 -11.35 10.87 -2.30
N LEU A 17 -11.33 12.21 -2.28
CA LEU A 17 -11.99 13.05 -3.28
C LEU A 17 -11.37 12.84 -4.67
N GLU A 18 -10.04 12.80 -4.76
CA GLU A 18 -9.34 12.52 -6.01
C GLU A 18 -9.59 11.08 -6.49
N GLY A 19 -9.64 10.10 -5.59
CA GLY A 19 -10.03 8.73 -5.90
C GLY A 19 -11.44 8.63 -6.50
N ARG A 20 -12.42 9.29 -5.87
CA ARG A 20 -13.79 9.40 -6.38
C ARG A 20 -13.84 10.14 -7.72
N LYS A 21 -13.00 11.16 -7.91
CA LYS A 21 -12.89 11.89 -9.17
C LYS A 21 -12.33 11.01 -10.28
N VAL A 22 -11.30 10.21 -10.01
CA VAL A 22 -10.73 9.22 -10.94
C VAL A 22 -11.77 8.17 -11.33
N LEU A 23 -12.55 7.68 -10.36
CA LEU A 23 -13.67 6.79 -10.64
C LEU A 23 -14.72 7.49 -11.53
N ARG A 24 -15.21 8.66 -11.14
CA ARG A 24 -16.28 9.38 -11.84
C ARG A 24 -15.92 9.87 -13.24
N GLU A 25 -14.71 10.40 -13.42
CA GLU A 25 -14.31 11.04 -14.68
C GLU A 25 -13.99 10.03 -15.78
N GLY A 26 -13.79 8.76 -15.43
CA GLY A 26 -14.03 7.67 -16.36
C GLY A 26 -13.15 7.63 -17.61
N ARG A 27 -12.30 8.59 -17.96
CA ARG A 27 -11.35 8.52 -19.09
C ARG A 27 -10.14 9.42 -18.80
N GLY A 28 -8.94 8.93 -19.09
CA GLY A 28 -7.72 9.74 -19.11
C GLY A 28 -6.96 9.97 -17.79
N ARG A 29 -7.42 9.42 -16.65
CA ARG A 29 -6.69 9.52 -15.35
C ARG A 29 -6.55 8.23 -14.54
N ILE A 30 -7.17 7.13 -14.97
CA ILE A 30 -6.64 5.82 -14.60
C ILE A 30 -5.39 5.71 -15.47
N ASN A 31 -4.30 6.32 -15.03
CA ASN A 31 -3.03 6.15 -15.71
C ASN A 31 -2.79 4.64 -15.69
N GLU A 32 -2.66 4.04 -16.87
CA GLU A 32 -2.03 2.73 -16.99
C GLU A 32 -0.84 2.75 -16.06
N PHE A 33 -0.74 1.78 -15.16
CA PHE A 33 0.47 1.68 -14.37
C PHE A 33 1.58 1.42 -15.37
N PRO A 34 2.61 2.28 -15.49
CA PRO A 34 3.78 1.85 -16.21
C PRO A 34 4.50 0.86 -15.30
N LEU A 35 3.97 -0.36 -15.20
CA LEU A 35 4.46 -1.40 -14.31
C LEU A 35 5.95 -1.63 -14.56
N ALA A 36 6.37 -1.59 -15.83
CA ALA A 36 7.78 -1.66 -16.22
C ALA A 36 8.62 -0.51 -15.62
N GLU A 37 8.17 0.74 -15.71
CA GLU A 37 8.88 1.89 -15.15
C GLU A 37 8.90 1.86 -13.61
N ALA A 38 7.80 1.44 -13.00
CA ALA A 38 7.70 1.29 -11.55
C ALA A 38 8.63 0.17 -11.04
N LEU A 39 8.67 -0.97 -11.72
CA LEU A 39 9.58 -2.07 -11.42
C LEU A 39 11.04 -1.65 -11.58
N GLU A 40 11.37 -0.85 -12.61
CA GLU A 40 12.71 -0.31 -12.80
C GLU A 40 13.12 0.60 -11.64
N GLY A 41 12.24 1.54 -11.26
CA GLY A 41 12.47 2.42 -10.10
C GLY A 41 12.63 1.65 -8.77
N TRP A 42 11.95 0.51 -8.62
CA TRP A 42 12.07 -0.34 -7.43
C TRP A 42 13.39 -1.10 -7.33
N LYS A 43 14.15 -1.27 -8.42
CA LYS A 43 15.48 -1.89 -8.35
C LYS A 43 16.46 -1.05 -7.53
N HIS A 44 16.32 0.27 -7.62
CA HIS A 44 17.17 1.25 -6.94
C HIS A 44 16.65 1.67 -5.56
N THR A 45 15.68 0.91 -5.02
CA THR A 45 15.03 1.24 -3.76
C THR A 45 15.36 0.17 -2.71
N PHE A 46 15.88 0.60 -1.57
CA PHE A 46 15.92 -0.21 -0.36
C PHE A 46 14.62 0.03 0.43
N SER A 47 13.96 -1.04 0.85
CA SER A 47 12.66 -0.99 1.50
C SER A 47 12.67 -1.72 2.83
N ILE A 48 11.92 -1.20 3.80
CA ILE A 48 11.44 -1.92 4.97
C ILE A 48 9.93 -2.07 4.83
N THR A 49 9.44 -3.30 4.89
CA THR A 49 8.03 -3.65 4.78
C THR A 49 7.59 -4.53 5.94
N ALA A 50 6.31 -4.44 6.29
CA ALA A 50 5.67 -5.25 7.31
C ALA A 50 4.66 -6.22 6.68
N GLU A 51 4.72 -7.47 7.12
CA GLU A 51 3.77 -8.53 6.85
C GLU A 51 2.97 -8.83 8.11
N PHE A 52 1.70 -9.12 7.92
CA PHE A 52 0.74 -9.30 9.01
C PHE A 52 0.44 -10.78 9.24
N ASP A 53 -0.03 -11.11 10.44
CA ASP A 53 -0.36 -12.48 10.79
C ASP A 53 -1.44 -13.10 9.89
N SER A 54 -1.47 -14.44 9.89
CA SER A 54 -2.39 -15.20 9.03
C SER A 54 -3.86 -14.89 9.28
N ALA A 55 -4.24 -14.57 10.53
CA ALA A 55 -5.61 -14.25 10.89
C ALA A 55 -6.06 -12.94 10.22
N ALA A 56 -5.23 -11.89 10.29
CA ALA A 56 -5.50 -10.63 9.63
C ALA A 56 -5.53 -10.77 8.10
N ASN A 57 -4.60 -11.54 7.53
CA ASN A 57 -4.55 -11.78 6.08
C ASN A 57 -5.81 -12.53 5.58
N GLN A 58 -6.28 -13.54 6.31
CA GLN A 58 -7.54 -14.25 6.00
C GLN A 58 -8.75 -13.32 6.13
N GLU A 59 -8.76 -12.45 7.13
CA GLU A 59 -9.83 -11.48 7.30
C GLU A 59 -9.87 -10.47 6.14
N ILE A 60 -8.71 -9.95 5.72
CA ILE A 60 -8.57 -9.06 4.55
C ILE A 60 -9.01 -9.78 3.28
N GLN A 61 -8.60 -11.03 3.08
CA GLN A 61 -9.00 -11.86 1.94
C GLN A 61 -10.53 -11.94 1.86
N ARG A 62 -11.16 -12.45 2.91
CA ARG A 62 -12.61 -12.70 2.94
C ARG A 62 -13.44 -11.43 2.87
N ARG A 63 -13.03 -10.39 3.59
CA ARG A 63 -13.84 -9.16 3.74
C ARG A 63 -13.62 -8.16 2.61
N ILE A 64 -12.56 -8.31 1.82
CA ILE A 64 -12.16 -7.31 0.83
C ILE A 64 -11.76 -7.96 -0.49
N LEU A 65 -10.69 -8.77 -0.51
CA LEU A 65 -10.10 -9.24 -1.77
C LEU A 65 -11.05 -10.17 -2.55
N ASP A 66 -11.76 -11.08 -1.87
CA ASP A 66 -12.76 -11.95 -2.50
C ASP A 66 -13.92 -11.15 -3.10
N ILE A 67 -14.34 -10.08 -2.42
CA ILE A 67 -15.39 -9.18 -2.91
C ILE A 67 -14.91 -8.44 -4.16
N LEU A 68 -13.67 -7.94 -4.15
CA LEU A 68 -13.08 -7.28 -5.31
C LEU A 68 -12.91 -8.24 -6.49
N ALA A 69 -12.49 -9.48 -6.26
CA ALA A 69 -12.39 -10.51 -7.28
C ALA A 69 -13.75 -10.86 -7.90
N ASN A 70 -14.80 -10.99 -7.07
CA ASN A 70 -16.15 -11.20 -7.57
C ASN A 70 -16.65 -10.00 -8.39
N MET A 71 -16.34 -8.77 -7.94
CA MET A 71 -16.67 -7.56 -8.69
C MET A 71 -15.95 -7.47 -10.04
N GLU A 72 -14.68 -7.88 -10.11
CA GLU A 72 -13.93 -8.00 -11.37
C GLU A 72 -14.64 -8.95 -12.36
N ASN A 73 -15.00 -10.15 -11.91
CA ASN A 73 -15.67 -11.15 -12.75
C ASN A 73 -17.07 -10.73 -13.18
N GLU A 74 -17.89 -10.20 -12.26
CA GLU A 74 -19.29 -9.85 -12.53
C GLU A 74 -19.43 -8.59 -13.39
N LEU A 75 -18.54 -7.61 -13.21
CA LEU A 75 -18.70 -6.27 -13.77
C LEU A 75 -17.69 -5.98 -14.91
N GLY A 76 -16.77 -6.92 -15.18
CA GLY A 76 -15.80 -6.80 -16.27
C GLY A 76 -14.72 -5.74 -16.04
N VAL A 77 -14.48 -5.34 -14.79
CA VAL A 77 -13.38 -4.43 -14.43
C VAL A 77 -12.12 -5.26 -14.27
N SER A 78 -11.01 -4.89 -14.90
CA SER A 78 -9.74 -5.61 -14.72
C SER A 78 -8.96 -5.05 -13.53
N LEU A 79 -8.59 -5.93 -12.61
CA LEU A 79 -7.85 -5.59 -11.40
C LEU A 79 -6.52 -6.34 -11.38
N LEU A 80 -5.50 -5.73 -10.76
CA LEU A 80 -4.41 -6.47 -10.12
C LEU A 80 -4.75 -6.56 -8.63
N LEU A 81 -4.77 -7.73 -8.04
CA LEU A 81 -5.17 -7.98 -6.66
C LEU A 81 -3.97 -8.42 -5.82
N ALA A 82 -3.89 -7.92 -4.59
CA ALA A 82 -2.98 -8.45 -3.60
C ALA A 82 -3.28 -9.93 -3.33
N SER A 83 -2.26 -10.70 -2.93
CA SER A 83 -2.30 -12.15 -2.73
C SER A 83 -2.50 -13.00 -4.00
N ARG A 84 -3.00 -12.41 -5.10
CA ARG A 84 -3.07 -13.06 -6.42
C ARG A 84 -1.92 -12.64 -7.33
N ASP A 85 -1.72 -11.33 -7.48
CA ASP A 85 -0.81 -10.75 -8.46
C ASP A 85 0.44 -10.11 -7.82
N PHE A 86 0.36 -9.76 -6.53
CA PHE A 86 1.48 -9.20 -5.77
C PHE A 86 1.30 -9.45 -4.25
N PRO A 87 2.36 -9.45 -3.44
CA PRO A 87 2.27 -9.76 -2.01
C PRO A 87 1.57 -8.65 -1.21
N LEU A 88 0.75 -9.06 -0.25
CA LEU A 88 0.14 -8.15 0.72
C LEU A 88 1.16 -7.72 1.78
N HIS A 89 1.43 -6.42 1.86
CA HIS A 89 2.37 -5.85 2.83
C HIS A 89 2.09 -4.36 3.04
N ALA A 90 2.63 -3.80 4.12
CA ALA A 90 2.67 -2.35 4.36
C ALA A 90 4.11 -1.85 4.25
N THR A 91 4.36 -0.82 3.46
CA THR A 91 5.67 -0.16 3.44
C THR A 91 5.86 0.67 4.71
N ILE A 92 6.96 0.39 5.43
CA ILE A 92 7.39 1.17 6.59
C ILE A 92 8.20 2.36 6.10
N GLN A 93 9.30 2.13 5.38
CA GLN A 93 10.12 3.19 4.79
C GLN A 93 10.88 2.72 3.54
N ASN A 94 11.04 3.62 2.57
CA ASN A 94 11.80 3.44 1.33
C ASN A 94 12.95 4.45 1.25
N GLY A 95 14.10 4.01 0.78
CA GLY A 95 15.26 4.84 0.45
C GLY A 95 15.70 4.59 -0.98
N ILE A 96 15.84 5.66 -1.76
CA ILE A 96 16.24 5.60 -3.16
C ILE A 96 17.74 5.84 -3.27
N PHE A 97 18.43 4.96 -4.00
CA PHE A 97 19.76 5.22 -4.51
C PHE A 97 19.66 6.00 -5.83
N GLU A 98 20.26 7.18 -5.89
CA GLU A 98 20.18 8.07 -7.08
C GLU A 98 21.43 7.98 -7.98
N GLY A 99 22.36 7.08 -7.67
CA GLY A 99 23.57 6.87 -8.48
C GLY A 99 23.39 5.80 -9.54
N GLU A 100 24.35 5.71 -10.46
CA GLU A 100 24.39 4.70 -11.53
C GLU A 100 25.34 3.53 -11.20
N ASP A 101 26.14 3.64 -10.15
CA ASP A 101 27.11 2.62 -9.74
C ASP A 101 26.41 1.47 -8.99
N GLY A 102 26.07 0.41 -9.73
CA GLY A 102 25.44 -0.79 -9.18
C GLY A 102 26.29 -1.55 -8.17
N ALA A 103 27.63 -1.44 -8.21
CA ALA A 103 28.50 -2.09 -7.22
C ALA A 103 28.44 -1.33 -5.88
N LYS A 104 28.45 0.01 -5.95
CA LYS A 104 28.22 0.87 -4.78
C LYS A 104 26.83 0.68 -4.20
N GLU A 105 25.79 0.64 -5.03
CA GLU A 105 24.41 0.36 -4.60
C GLU A 105 24.34 -0.95 -3.82
N LYS A 106 24.84 -2.04 -4.41
CA LYS A 106 24.84 -3.37 -3.78
C LYS A 106 25.55 -3.36 -2.44
N LYS A 107 26.70 -2.69 -2.35
CA LYS A 107 27.46 -2.54 -1.09
C LYS A 107 26.62 -1.80 -0.04
N ILE A 108 25.99 -0.68 -0.40
CA ILE A 108 25.16 0.09 0.53
C ILE A 108 23.97 -0.75 1.03
N PHE A 109 23.31 -1.50 0.14
CA PHE A 109 22.15 -2.32 0.52
C PHE A 109 22.56 -3.46 1.45
N GLN A 110 23.74 -4.07 1.23
CA GLN A 110 24.30 -5.08 2.14
C GLN A 110 24.63 -4.49 3.51
N GLU A 111 25.22 -3.30 3.56
CA GLU A 111 25.49 -2.60 4.82
C GLU A 111 24.20 -2.26 5.58
N LEU A 112 23.19 -1.71 4.90
CA LEU A 112 21.89 -1.37 5.50
C LEU A 112 21.14 -2.61 6.02
N ALA A 113 21.25 -3.76 5.35
CA ALA A 113 20.63 -4.99 5.81
C ALA A 113 21.20 -5.49 7.15
N GLY A 114 22.48 -5.21 7.42
CA GLY A 114 23.16 -5.55 8.67
C GLY A 114 23.24 -4.40 9.69
N ASP A 115 22.67 -3.24 9.39
CA ASP A 115 22.76 -2.04 10.22
C ASP A 115 21.98 -2.20 11.54
N GLU A 116 22.61 -1.83 12.65
CA GLU A 116 22.02 -1.98 13.99
C GLU A 116 20.75 -1.13 14.17
N GLY A 117 20.72 0.08 13.60
CA GLY A 117 19.54 0.95 13.64
C GLY A 117 18.38 0.34 12.86
N ILE A 118 18.65 -0.25 11.70
CA ILE A 118 17.63 -0.96 10.91
C ILE A 118 17.12 -2.22 11.63
N ILE A 119 18.02 -3.01 12.23
CA ILE A 119 17.65 -4.19 13.03
C ILE A 119 16.82 -3.79 14.25
N GLN A 120 17.15 -2.68 14.90
CA GLN A 120 16.39 -2.17 16.04
C GLN A 120 14.97 -1.74 15.62
N SER A 121 14.84 -1.04 14.49
CA SER A 121 13.53 -0.69 13.92
C SER A 121 12.65 -1.92 13.65
N GLU A 122 13.23 -3.01 13.13
CA GLU A 122 12.51 -4.27 12.92
C GLU A 122 11.99 -4.88 14.23
N LYS A 123 12.82 -4.91 15.28
CA LYS A 123 12.45 -5.48 16.58
C LYS A 123 11.32 -4.70 17.24
N GLU A 124 11.37 -3.38 17.18
CA GLU A 124 10.38 -2.49 17.82
C GLU A 124 9.00 -2.58 17.17
N ILE A 125 8.92 -2.78 15.86
CA ILE A 125 7.63 -2.83 15.15
C ILE A 125 7.01 -4.23 15.11
N THR A 126 7.82 -5.28 15.29
CA THR A 126 7.33 -6.66 15.29
C THR A 126 6.40 -6.89 16.48
N GLY A 127 5.23 -7.48 16.22
CA GLY A 127 4.22 -7.75 17.24
C GLY A 127 3.26 -6.60 17.52
N ILE A 128 3.46 -5.40 16.94
CA ILE A 128 2.54 -4.28 17.09
C ILE A 128 1.24 -4.54 16.31
N PHE A 129 0.13 -4.15 16.92
CA PHE A 129 -1.18 -4.13 16.26
C PHE A 129 -1.41 -2.82 15.53
N VAL A 130 -1.84 -2.93 14.27
CA VAL A 130 -2.26 -1.81 13.42
C VAL A 130 -3.77 -1.95 13.18
N ILE A 131 -4.50 -0.87 13.40
CA ILE A 131 -5.95 -0.82 13.13
C ILE A 131 -6.18 -0.22 11.75
N PHE A 132 -6.60 -1.05 10.81
CA PHE A 132 -6.95 -0.67 9.45
C PHE A 132 -8.43 -0.36 9.34
N LYS A 133 -8.77 0.88 8.96
CA LYS A 133 -10.15 1.39 9.05
C LYS A 133 -10.67 1.96 7.74
N TYR A 134 -9.81 2.52 6.90
CA TYR A 134 -10.26 3.31 5.76
C TYR A 134 -9.85 2.65 4.45
N LEU A 135 -10.84 2.25 3.66
CA LEU A 135 -10.65 1.98 2.25
C LEU A 135 -10.65 3.29 1.47
N LEU A 136 -9.53 3.59 0.84
CA LEU A 136 -9.30 4.76 0.02
C LEU A 136 -8.97 4.34 -1.41
N ILE A 137 -9.15 5.28 -2.34
CA ILE A 137 -8.71 5.11 -3.72
C ILE A 137 -7.72 6.21 -4.04
N ASP A 138 -6.52 5.84 -4.48
CA ASP A 138 -5.48 6.79 -4.90
C ASP A 138 -4.91 6.39 -6.25
N LYS A 139 -5.10 7.23 -7.28
CA LYS A 139 -4.58 7.02 -8.64
C LYS A 139 -4.85 5.60 -9.20
N GLY A 140 -6.04 5.06 -8.93
CA GLY A 140 -6.45 3.72 -9.36
C GLY A 140 -6.07 2.58 -8.41
N ASN A 141 -5.33 2.84 -7.34
CA ASN A 141 -5.06 1.86 -6.27
C ASN A 141 -6.18 1.91 -5.24
N ILE A 142 -6.61 0.73 -4.79
CA ILE A 142 -7.48 0.55 -3.62
C ILE A 142 -6.56 0.29 -2.43
N LEU A 143 -6.58 1.18 -1.46
CA LEU A 143 -5.70 1.17 -0.31
C LEU A 143 -6.52 0.91 0.96
N LEU A 144 -6.06 -0.02 1.81
CA LEU A 144 -6.55 -0.16 3.17
C LEU A 144 -5.60 0.57 4.10
N THR A 145 -6.04 1.69 4.68
CA THR A 145 -5.19 2.56 5.49
C THR A 145 -5.48 2.47 6.98
N ALA A 146 -4.41 2.59 7.76
CA ALA A 146 -4.48 2.61 9.21
C ALA A 146 -5.23 3.85 9.70
N SER A 147 -6.01 3.70 10.77
CA SER A 147 -6.67 4.83 11.41
C SER A 147 -5.63 5.79 11.99
N GLU A 148 -4.63 5.23 12.65
CA GLU A 148 -3.50 5.94 13.25
C GLU A 148 -2.24 5.12 13.00
N ILE A 149 -1.09 5.78 12.95
CA ILE A 149 0.20 5.12 12.81
C ILE A 149 0.76 4.98 14.22
N PRO A 150 0.97 3.74 14.74
CA PRO A 150 1.62 3.53 16.03
C PRO A 150 2.93 4.30 16.14
N GLU A 151 3.21 4.87 17.31
CA GLU A 151 4.39 5.72 17.56
C GLU A 151 5.70 4.99 17.23
N ALA A 152 5.83 3.73 17.63
CA ALA A 152 6.99 2.90 17.29
C ALA A 152 7.23 2.75 15.77
N ILE A 153 6.17 2.78 14.94
CA ILE A 153 6.34 2.78 13.47
C ILE A 153 6.87 4.13 12.98
N ILE A 154 6.45 5.24 13.60
CA ILE A 154 6.96 6.58 13.30
C ILE A 154 8.44 6.68 13.70
N GLU A 155 8.81 6.19 14.88
CA GLU A 155 10.19 6.14 15.36
C GLU A 155 11.07 5.27 14.44
N ALA A 156 10.59 4.08 14.07
CA ALA A 156 11.26 3.19 13.14
C ALA A 156 11.48 3.85 11.76
N ARG A 157 10.49 4.60 11.26
CA ARG A 157 10.61 5.39 10.03
C ARG A 157 11.70 6.44 10.12
N ASN A 158 11.70 7.22 11.21
CA ASN A 158 12.67 8.28 11.41
C ASN A 158 14.09 7.73 11.52
N ARG A 159 14.27 6.64 12.26
CA ARG A 159 15.55 5.92 12.36
C ARG A 159 16.00 5.40 11.01
N ALA A 160 15.14 4.68 10.28
CA ALA A 160 15.47 4.18 8.95
C ALA A 160 15.85 5.32 7.99
N SER A 161 15.15 6.46 8.07
CA SER A 161 15.45 7.63 7.25
C SER A 161 16.83 8.21 7.58
N HIS A 162 17.19 8.26 8.85
CA HIS A 162 18.51 8.69 9.31
C HIS A 162 19.61 7.79 8.73
N GLU A 163 19.46 6.46 8.87
CA GLU A 163 20.45 5.51 8.35
C GLU A 163 20.55 5.55 6.82
N TYR A 164 19.42 5.71 6.13
CA TYR A 164 19.42 5.86 4.68
C TYR A 164 20.23 7.08 4.25
N MET A 165 20.01 8.24 4.88
CA MET A 165 20.78 9.46 4.59
C MET A 165 22.26 9.29 4.90
N ALA A 166 22.61 8.67 6.04
CA ALA A 166 24.00 8.41 6.42
C ALA A 166 24.74 7.53 5.41
N LYS A 167 24.02 6.63 4.73
CA LYS A 167 24.54 5.75 3.68
C LYS A 167 24.40 6.29 2.25
N GLY A 168 23.88 7.51 2.09
CA GLY A 168 23.76 8.19 0.80
C GLY A 168 22.52 7.80 -0.02
N LEU A 169 21.48 7.27 0.61
CA LEU A 169 20.15 7.10 0.01
C LEU A 169 19.28 8.32 0.34
N ARG A 170 18.37 8.66 -0.58
CA ARG A 170 17.32 9.64 -0.33
C ARG A 170 16.08 8.94 0.23
N PRO A 171 15.70 9.17 1.51
CA PRO A 171 14.46 8.62 2.04
C PRO A 171 13.24 9.23 1.33
N LEU A 172 12.22 8.42 1.09
CA LEU A 172 10.94 8.91 0.59
C LEU A 172 10.12 9.53 1.73
N PRO A 173 9.48 10.69 1.51
CA PRO A 173 8.60 11.29 2.52
C PRO A 173 7.34 10.42 2.68
N MET A 174 7.21 9.76 3.83
CA MET A 174 6.10 8.84 4.17
C MET A 174 5.24 9.35 5.33
N GLU A 175 5.19 10.67 5.51
CA GLU A 175 4.84 11.33 6.78
C GLU A 175 3.44 11.01 7.32
N HIS A 176 2.51 10.53 6.49
CA HIS A 176 1.10 10.56 6.87
C HIS A 176 0.30 9.29 6.63
N ILE A 177 0.83 8.27 5.96
CA ILE A 177 0.04 7.09 5.60
C ILE A 177 0.79 5.81 5.96
N LEU A 178 0.09 4.90 6.65
CA LEU A 178 0.41 3.49 6.71
C LEU A 178 -0.74 2.75 6.03
N HIS A 179 -0.44 1.99 4.99
CA HIS A 179 -1.47 1.35 4.18
C HIS A 179 -1.00 0.03 3.60
N LEU A 180 -1.99 -0.80 3.25
CA LEU A 180 -1.88 -1.95 2.37
C LEU A 180 -2.42 -1.54 1.00
N THR A 181 -1.67 -1.80 -0.06
CA THR A 181 -2.25 -1.79 -1.41
C THR A 181 -2.99 -3.11 -1.59
N LEU A 182 -4.29 -3.05 -1.85
CA LEU A 182 -5.15 -4.24 -1.97
C LEU A 182 -5.42 -4.61 -3.40
N ALA A 183 -5.60 -3.59 -4.24
CA ALA A 183 -5.89 -3.79 -5.64
C ALA A 183 -5.47 -2.58 -6.44
N ARG A 184 -5.33 -2.78 -7.74
CA ARG A 184 -5.18 -1.72 -8.72
C ARG A 184 -6.13 -1.93 -9.87
N ILE A 185 -6.87 -0.89 -10.24
CA ILE A 185 -7.71 -0.88 -11.42
C ILE A 185 -6.82 -0.68 -12.64
N VAL A 186 -6.72 -1.70 -13.49
CA VAL A 186 -5.87 -1.70 -14.70
C VAL A 186 -6.69 -1.73 -16.00
N GLY A 187 -7.97 -2.06 -15.92
CA GLY A 187 -8.86 -2.07 -17.07
C GLY A 187 -10.29 -1.73 -16.69
N LYS A 188 -11.04 -1.23 -17.67
CA LYS A 188 -12.47 -0.93 -17.53
C LYS A 188 -13.32 -2.03 -18.14
N PRO A 189 -14.61 -2.06 -17.78
CA PRO A 189 -15.59 -2.83 -18.53
C PRO A 189 -15.58 -2.45 -20.02
N PRO A 190 -15.97 -3.37 -20.91
CA PRO A 190 -16.07 -3.11 -22.35
C PRO A 190 -16.90 -1.87 -22.69
N GLN A 191 -16.64 -1.28 -23.87
CA GLN A 191 -17.37 -0.11 -24.35
C GLN A 191 -18.89 -0.37 -24.38
N GLY A 192 -19.69 0.53 -23.78
CA GLY A 192 -21.14 0.37 -23.62
C GLY A 192 -21.60 -0.18 -22.26
N ALA A 193 -20.68 -0.62 -21.39
CA ALA A 193 -20.99 -1.13 -20.06
C ALA A 193 -20.95 -0.05 -18.94
N GLU A 194 -21.46 1.14 -19.21
CA GLU A 194 -21.46 2.27 -18.26
C GLU A 194 -22.19 1.93 -16.96
N LYS A 195 -23.28 1.15 -17.05
CA LYS A 195 -24.02 0.64 -15.90
C LYS A 195 -23.15 -0.25 -15.02
N ALA A 196 -22.38 -1.17 -15.59
CA ALA A 196 -21.51 -2.07 -14.82
C ALA A 196 -20.42 -1.30 -14.07
N PHE A 197 -19.85 -0.26 -14.69
CA PHE A 197 -18.86 0.58 -14.03
C PHE A 197 -19.47 1.44 -12.91
N ASN A 198 -20.69 1.96 -13.09
CA ASN A 198 -21.42 2.66 -12.03
C ASN A 198 -21.75 1.71 -10.86
N ASP A 199 -22.18 0.49 -11.15
CA ASP A 199 -22.45 -0.54 -10.14
C ASP A 199 -21.18 -0.90 -9.36
N TYR A 200 -20.03 -0.99 -10.06
CA TYR A 200 -18.72 -1.20 -9.43
C TYR A 200 -18.39 -0.08 -8.43
N GLN A 201 -18.58 1.18 -8.82
CA GLN A 201 -18.36 2.33 -7.94
C GLN A 201 -19.25 2.29 -6.70
N GLN A 202 -20.54 1.95 -6.86
CA GLN A 202 -21.47 1.87 -5.73
C GLN A 202 -21.08 0.76 -4.76
N ARG A 203 -20.71 -0.43 -5.27
CA ARG A 203 -20.24 -1.54 -4.44
C ARG A 203 -18.94 -1.21 -3.71
N LEU A 204 -18.01 -0.49 -4.33
CA LEU A 204 -16.81 0.02 -3.64
C LEU A 204 -17.15 0.97 -2.48
N VAL A 205 -18.14 1.86 -2.67
CA VAL A 205 -18.62 2.75 -1.60
C VAL A 205 -19.22 1.93 -0.45
N GLN A 206 -20.04 0.92 -0.74
CA GLN A 206 -20.61 0.03 0.28
C GLN A 206 -19.53 -0.73 1.05
N LEU A 207 -18.56 -1.32 0.34
CA LEU A 207 -17.43 -2.03 0.91
C LEU A 207 -16.63 -1.14 1.86
N ARG A 208 -16.37 0.11 1.45
CA ARG A 208 -15.73 1.10 2.31
C ARG A 208 -16.51 1.39 3.59
N HIS A 209 -17.82 1.53 3.51
CA HIS A 209 -18.64 1.73 4.71
C HIS A 209 -18.59 0.51 5.63
N ALA A 210 -18.62 -0.70 5.08
CA ALA A 210 -18.51 -1.93 5.85
C ALA A 210 -17.16 -2.04 6.59
N ILE A 211 -16.04 -1.73 5.95
CA ILE A 211 -14.72 -1.72 6.59
C ILE A 211 -14.60 -0.62 7.65
N SER A 212 -15.10 0.59 7.37
CA SER A 212 -15.07 1.69 8.33
C SER A 212 -15.90 1.41 9.60
N ALA A 213 -17.02 0.69 9.45
CA ALA A 213 -17.90 0.30 10.55
C ALA A 213 -17.31 -0.82 11.42
N SER A 214 -16.48 -1.70 10.84
CA SER A 214 -15.83 -2.81 11.53
C SER A 214 -14.36 -2.89 11.10
N PRO A 215 -13.45 -2.08 11.70
CA PRO A 215 -12.04 -2.07 11.33
C PRO A 215 -11.37 -3.44 11.45
N ILE A 216 -10.28 -3.65 10.72
CA ILE A 216 -9.45 -4.86 10.79
C ILE A 216 -8.27 -4.57 11.70
N SER A 217 -8.07 -5.40 12.73
CA SER A 217 -6.88 -5.35 13.57
C SER A 217 -5.87 -6.35 13.05
N ALA A 218 -4.65 -5.90 12.78
CA ALA A 218 -3.61 -6.73 12.19
C ALA A 218 -2.31 -6.61 12.98
N ARG A 219 -1.79 -7.74 13.46
CA ARG A 219 -0.49 -7.78 14.13
C ARG A 219 0.62 -7.90 13.08
N ILE A 220 1.65 -7.08 13.18
CA ILE A 220 2.87 -7.24 12.39
C ILE A 220 3.56 -8.54 12.84
N GLU A 221 3.59 -9.53 11.97
CA GLU A 221 4.22 -10.83 12.26
C GLU A 221 5.69 -10.84 11.84
N LYS A 222 5.98 -10.22 10.69
CA LYS A 222 7.31 -10.23 10.10
C LYS A 222 7.62 -8.88 9.48
N VAL A 223 8.88 -8.49 9.56
CA VAL A 223 9.43 -7.34 8.87
C VAL A 223 10.41 -7.85 7.82
N LYS A 224 10.30 -7.37 6.59
CA LYS A 224 11.25 -7.64 5.52
C LYS A 224 12.02 -6.37 5.22
N LYS A 225 13.32 -6.52 4.97
CA LYS A 225 14.20 -5.44 4.54
C LYS A 225 15.09 -5.90 3.40
N GLY A 226 15.39 -5.01 2.47
CA GLY A 226 16.21 -5.33 1.31
C GLY A 226 15.81 -4.50 0.10
N ARG A 227 16.22 -4.95 -1.08
CA ARG A 227 15.79 -4.31 -2.33
C ARG A 227 14.28 -4.47 -2.47
N ALA A 228 13.60 -3.39 -2.83
CA ALA A 228 12.17 -3.37 -3.05
C ALA A 228 11.75 -4.44 -4.07
N SER A 229 12.45 -4.58 -5.19
CA SER A 229 12.14 -5.61 -6.21
C SER A 229 12.04 -7.02 -5.62
N ASP A 230 12.89 -7.36 -4.65
CA ASP A 230 12.93 -8.69 -4.04
C ASP A 230 11.74 -8.92 -3.10
N THR A 231 11.12 -7.83 -2.64
CA THR A 231 9.94 -7.83 -1.77
C THR A 231 8.64 -7.86 -2.59
N PHE A 232 8.65 -7.33 -3.82
CA PHE A 232 7.47 -7.22 -4.69
C PHE A 232 7.33 -8.34 -5.73
N SER A 233 8.33 -9.21 -5.89
CA SER A 233 8.21 -10.39 -6.75
C SER A 233 7.20 -11.41 -6.18
N PRO A 234 6.32 -12.00 -7.01
CA PRO A 234 5.53 -13.17 -6.60
C PRO A 234 6.49 -14.27 -6.13
N GLN A 235 6.17 -14.91 -5.00
CA GLN A 235 6.84 -16.13 -4.55
C GLN A 235 6.31 -17.35 -5.31
#